data_AF-A0A7S0VD47-F1
#
_entry.id   AF-A0A7S0VD47-F1
#
_cell.length_a   1.000
_cell.length_b   1.000
_cell.length_c   1.000
_cell.angle_alpha   90.00
_cell.angle_beta   90.00
_cell.angle_gamma   90.00
#
_symmetry.space_group_name_H-M   'P 1'
#
loop_
_entity.id
_entity.type
_entity.pdbx_description
1 polymer ?
#
loop_
_entity_poly.entity_id
_entity_poly.type
_entity_poly.pdbx_seq_one_letter_code
_entity_poly.pdbx_strand_id
1 'polypeptide(L)'
;SLYINADSKIVMTAASEQPVNYQWHLTDGDDVPTDLSDAAVAPVGYKSAKLILQGSPEILIPGSRYTVRVAGTYLGYDGTASMSLKINAPPSSGTLRACVVL
;
A
#
# COMPACT_ATOMS: atom_id res chain seq x y z
N SER A 1 -1.59 -0.93 13.64
CA SER A 1 -0.52 -1.15 12.65
C SER A 1 -0.58 -2.58 12.16
N LEU A 2 -0.66 -2.78 10.84
CA LEU A 2 -0.64 -4.10 10.22
C LEU A 2 0.81 -4.51 9.93
N TYR A 3 1.18 -5.74 10.26
CA TYR A 3 2.52 -6.28 10.07
C TYR A 3 2.48 -7.34 8.97
N ILE A 4 3.24 -7.11 7.89
CA ILE A 4 3.22 -7.96 6.69
C ILE A 4 4.63 -8.47 6.43
N ASN A 5 4.80 -9.75 6.08
CA ASN A 5 6.14 -10.29 5.78
C ASN A 5 6.64 -9.72 4.45
N ALA A 6 7.96 -9.58 4.31
CA ALA A 6 8.58 -9.29 3.02
C ALA A 6 8.16 -10.33 1.96
N ASP A 7 8.08 -9.92 0.70
CA ASP A 7 7.61 -10.71 -0.45
C ASP A 7 6.12 -11.11 -0.45
N SER A 8 5.34 -10.65 0.54
CA SER A 8 3.91 -10.96 0.61
C SER A 8 3.07 -10.05 -0.28
N LYS A 9 1.92 -10.55 -0.72
CA LYS A 9 0.92 -9.76 -1.42
C LYS A 9 0.12 -8.89 -0.44
N ILE A 10 -0.05 -7.61 -0.75
CA ILE A 10 -0.94 -6.68 -0.04
C ILE A 10 -2.09 -6.33 -0.99
N VAL A 11 -3.31 -6.42 -0.49
CA VAL A 11 -4.51 -5.93 -1.20
C VAL A 11 -5.19 -4.90 -0.32
N MET A 12 -5.39 -3.70 -0.87
CA MET A 12 -6.08 -2.61 -0.19
C MET A 12 -7.31 -2.24 -1.02
N THR A 13 -8.41 -1.97 -0.33
CA THR A 13 -9.68 -1.59 -0.95
C THR A 13 -10.19 -0.31 -0.33
N ALA A 14 -10.53 0.65 -1.18
CA ALA A 14 -11.30 1.82 -0.83
C ALA A 14 -12.75 1.59 -1.26
N ALA A 15 -13.69 2.09 -0.46
CA ALA A 15 -15.11 2.05 -0.75
C ALA A 15 -15.69 3.46 -0.62
N SER A 16 -16.67 3.75 -1.47
CA SER A 16 -17.44 4.99 -1.44
C SER A 16 -18.85 4.66 -1.88
N GLU A 17 -19.83 5.36 -1.31
CA GLU A 17 -21.23 5.31 -1.79
C GLU A 17 -21.41 6.03 -3.13
N GLN A 18 -20.44 6.87 -3.50
CA GLN A 18 -20.42 7.68 -4.71
C GLN A 18 -19.38 7.14 -5.72
N PRO A 19 -19.59 7.34 -7.04
CA PRO A 19 -18.63 6.97 -8.07
C PRO A 19 -17.44 7.95 -8.09
N VAL A 20 -16.50 7.76 -7.16
CA VAL A 20 -15.32 8.60 -6.99
C VAL A 20 -14.18 8.16 -7.92
N ASN A 21 -13.37 9.12 -8.35
CA ASN A 21 -12.07 8.84 -8.98
C ASN A 21 -11.04 8.60 -7.89
N TYR A 22 -10.49 7.39 -7.83
CA TYR A 22 -9.50 7.02 -6.81
C TYR A 22 -8.08 7.37 -7.26
N GLN A 23 -7.24 7.74 -6.29
CA GLN A 23 -5.79 7.81 -6.47
C GLN A 23 -5.06 7.38 -5.19
N TRP A 24 -4.23 6.36 -5.30
CA TRP A 24 -3.39 5.88 -4.22
C TRP A 24 -2.02 6.56 -4.24
N HIS A 25 -1.48 6.80 -3.06
CA HIS A 25 -0.15 7.33 -2.82
C HIS A 25 0.54 6.51 -1.75
N LEU A 26 1.80 6.17 -1.98
CA LEU A 26 2.68 5.56 -0.99
C LEU A 26 3.85 6.50 -0.73
N THR A 27 4.20 6.63 0.53
CA THR A 27 5.38 7.37 0.96
C THR A 27 6.12 6.51 1.96
N ASP A 28 7.43 6.33 1.76
CA ASP A 28 8.25 5.63 2.74
C ASP A 28 8.49 6.49 4.00
N GLY A 29 9.17 5.91 4.99
CA GLY A 29 9.43 6.55 6.28
C GLY A 29 10.33 7.79 6.20
N ASP A 30 11.01 8.01 5.07
CA ASP A 30 11.84 9.18 4.80
C ASP A 30 11.07 10.24 3.96
N ASP A 31 9.75 10.11 3.90
CA ASP A 31 8.84 10.94 3.13
C ASP A 31 9.13 10.94 1.60
N VAL A 32 9.78 9.89 1.09
CA VAL A 32 10.04 9.72 -0.35
C VAL A 32 8.79 9.11 -1.02
N PRO A 33 8.15 9.81 -1.98
CA PRO A 33 7.00 9.27 -2.70
C PRO A 33 7.42 8.09 -3.59
N THR A 34 6.67 7.00 -3.51
CA THR A 34 6.82 5.89 -4.45
C THR A 34 6.05 6.18 -5.74
N ASP A 35 6.68 5.96 -6.90
CA ASP A 35 5.98 6.01 -8.18
C ASP A 35 5.15 4.74 -8.38
N LEU A 36 3.84 4.85 -8.18
CA LEU A 36 2.88 3.76 -8.40
C LEU A 36 2.38 3.67 -9.85
N SER A 37 2.80 4.60 -10.73
CA SER A 37 2.47 4.54 -12.15
C SER A 37 3.37 3.57 -12.91
N ASP A 38 4.53 3.24 -12.35
CA ASP A 38 5.42 2.21 -12.86
C ASP A 38 4.82 0.81 -12.59
N ALA A 39 4.49 0.10 -13.67
CA ALA A 39 3.94 -1.25 -13.62
C ALA A 39 4.92 -2.28 -13.05
N ALA A 40 6.23 -2.01 -13.03
CA ALA A 40 7.22 -2.85 -12.37
C ALA A 40 7.18 -2.71 -10.84
N VAL A 41 6.68 -1.59 -10.34
CA VAL A 41 6.64 -1.22 -8.91
C VAL A 41 5.28 -1.56 -8.29
N ALA A 42 4.18 -1.16 -8.94
CA ALA A 42 2.83 -1.47 -8.49
C ALA A 42 2.00 -1.98 -9.69
N PRO A 43 1.89 -3.30 -9.88
CA PRO A 43 1.42 -3.84 -11.15
C PRO A 43 -0.04 -3.48 -11.49
N VAL A 44 -0.90 -3.16 -10.50
CA VAL A 44 -2.32 -2.86 -10.78
C VAL A 44 -3.00 -1.96 -9.73
N GLY A 45 -3.73 -0.94 -10.20
CA GLY A 45 -4.89 -0.42 -9.47
C GLY A 45 -4.74 0.89 -8.71
N TYR A 46 -3.63 1.62 -8.87
CA TYR A 46 -3.40 2.90 -8.16
C TYR A 46 -4.41 4.02 -8.51
N LYS A 47 -5.20 3.87 -9.59
CA LYS A 47 -6.35 4.74 -9.92
C LYS A 47 -7.71 4.06 -9.77
N SER A 48 -7.79 3.02 -8.94
CA SER A 48 -9.01 2.22 -8.77
C SER A 48 -9.35 2.04 -7.30
N ALA A 49 -10.56 1.54 -7.04
CA ALA A 49 -10.99 1.18 -5.69
C ALA A 49 -10.10 0.09 -5.04
N LYS A 50 -9.31 -0.65 -5.82
CA LYS A 50 -8.49 -1.77 -5.33
C LYS A 50 -7.03 -1.62 -5.75
N LEU A 51 -6.14 -1.43 -4.78
CA LEU A 51 -4.70 -1.44 -4.98
C LEU A 51 -4.13 -2.81 -4.61
N ILE A 52 -3.27 -3.36 -5.46
CA ILE A 52 -2.57 -4.63 -5.21
C ILE A 52 -1.06 -4.39 -5.32
N LEU A 53 -0.35 -4.68 -4.24
CA LEU A 53 1.11 -4.73 -4.20
C LEU A 53 1.51 -6.21 -4.13
N GLN A 54 2.17 -6.72 -5.16
CA GLN A 54 2.54 -8.13 -5.24
C GLN A 54 3.88 -8.27 -5.93
N GLY A 55 4.86 -8.85 -5.24
CA GLY A 55 6.20 -9.01 -5.81
C GLY A 55 6.87 -7.68 -6.15
N SER A 56 6.60 -6.65 -5.33
CA SER A 56 7.10 -5.28 -5.49
C SER A 56 8.29 -5.05 -4.54
N PRO A 57 9.52 -5.50 -4.86
CA PRO A 57 10.67 -5.43 -3.94
C PRO A 57 11.05 -3.99 -3.56
N GLU A 58 10.66 -3.00 -4.38
CA GLU A 58 10.88 -1.58 -4.10
C GLU A 58 9.92 -1.01 -3.03
N ILE A 59 8.80 -1.70 -2.77
CA ILE A 59 7.81 -1.29 -1.76
C ILE A 59 7.76 -2.27 -0.59
N LEU A 60 7.96 -3.55 -0.83
CA LEU A 60 7.90 -4.60 0.19
C LEU A 60 9.25 -4.80 0.86
N ILE A 61 10.01 -3.71 1.02
CA ILE A 61 11.34 -3.70 1.63
C ILE A 61 11.21 -4.10 3.11
N PRO A 62 11.87 -5.19 3.54
CA PRO A 62 11.83 -5.62 4.94
C PRO A 62 12.30 -4.52 5.90
N GLY A 63 11.53 -4.25 6.95
CA GLY A 63 11.87 -3.25 7.98
C GLY A 63 11.37 -1.84 7.65
N SER A 64 11.00 -1.57 6.39
CA SER A 64 10.46 -0.28 5.98
C SER A 64 9.08 0.00 6.57
N ARG A 65 8.80 1.29 6.71
CA ARG A 65 7.49 1.81 7.12
C ARG A 65 6.96 2.67 5.98
N TYR A 66 5.67 2.56 5.72
CA TYR A 66 5.01 3.34 4.69
C TYR A 66 3.80 4.05 5.27
N THR A 67 3.61 5.29 4.83
CA THR A 67 2.31 5.95 4.88
C THR A 67 1.60 5.68 3.56
N VAL A 68 0.43 5.06 3.64
CA VAL A 68 -0.47 4.84 2.50
C VAL A 68 -1.59 5.86 2.58
N ARG A 69 -1.85 6.55 1.48
CA ARG A 69 -3.01 7.44 1.33
C ARG A 69 -3.83 7.03 0.12
N VAL A 70 -5.14 7.17 0.22
CA VAL A 70 -6.06 7.12 -0.93
C VAL A 70 -6.88 8.40 -0.94
N ALA A 71 -6.87 9.07 -2.09
CA ALA A 71 -7.74 10.18 -2.39
C ALA A 71 -8.91 9.69 -3.26
N GLY A 72 -10.08 10.28 -3.05
CA GLY A 72 -11.27 10.10 -3.86
C GLY A 72 -11.89 11.44 -4.18
N THR A 73 -12.15 11.72 -5.45
CA THR A 73 -12.80 12.97 -5.89
C THR A 73 -14.15 12.67 -6.55
N TYR A 74 -15.20 13.39 -6.15
CA TYR A 74 -16.52 13.34 -6.78
C TYR A 74 -17.17 14.73 -6.79
N LEU A 75 -17.57 15.21 -7.98
CA LEU A 75 -18.23 16.51 -8.18
C LEU A 75 -17.52 17.70 -7.50
N GLY A 76 -16.18 17.69 -7.49
CA GLY A 76 -15.37 18.76 -6.88
C GLY A 76 -15.22 18.66 -5.36
N TYR A 77 -15.75 17.61 -4.74
CA TYR A 77 -15.47 17.26 -3.35
C TYR A 77 -14.37 16.21 -3.28
N ASP A 78 -13.40 16.43 -2.39
CA ASP A 78 -12.30 15.52 -2.14
C ASP A 78 -12.43 14.86 -0.76
N GLY A 79 -12.19 13.56 -0.72
CA GLY A 79 -12.06 12.77 0.50
C GLY A 79 -10.72 12.04 0.52
N THR A 80 -10.11 11.94 1.68
CA THR A 80 -8.84 11.22 1.85
C THR A 80 -8.89 10.28 3.03
N ALA A 81 -8.30 9.09 2.88
CA ALA A 81 -8.03 8.17 3.98
C ALA A 81 -6.53 7.83 4.02
N SER A 82 -6.00 7.58 5.22
CA SER A 82 -4.60 7.25 5.42
C SER A 82 -4.40 6.11 6.41
N MET A 83 -3.39 5.27 6.16
CA MET A 83 -2.95 4.22 7.09
C MET A 83 -1.43 4.10 7.11
N SER A 84 -0.89 3.60 8.21
CA SER A 84 0.54 3.26 8.32
C SER A 84 0.74 1.75 8.20
N LEU A 85 1.66 1.36 7.32
CA LEU A 85 2.08 -0.01 7.06
C LEU A 85 3.51 -0.20 7.56
N LYS A 86 3.79 -1.35 8.19
CA LYS A 86 5.16 -1.74 8.55
C LYS A 86 5.44 -3.13 7.98
N ILE A 87 6.50 -3.23 7.17
CA ILE A 87 6.95 -4.51 6.63
C ILE A 87 7.88 -5.16 7.66
N ASN A 88 7.59 -6.41 8.02
CA ASN A 88 8.42 -7.18 8.91
C ASN A 88 9.77 -7.48 8.25
N ALA A 89 10.85 -7.06 8.91
CA ALA A 89 12.16 -7.65 8.70
C ALA A 89 12.25 -8.92 9.56
N PRO A 90 12.37 -10.13 8.97
CA PRO A 90 12.73 -11.30 9.75
C PRO A 90 14.09 -11.08 10.43
N PRO A 91 14.32 -11.62 11.66
CA PRO A 91 15.65 -11.60 12.25
C PRO A 91 16.65 -12.30 11.33
N SER A 92 17.91 -11.85 11.31
CA SER A 92 18.96 -12.37 10.40
C SER A 92 19.22 -13.88 10.49
N SER A 93 18.74 -14.55 11.56
CA SER A 93 18.82 -15.99 11.80
C SER A 93 17.47 -16.73 11.81
N GLY A 94 16.36 -16.11 11.38
CA GLY A 94 15.04 -16.74 11.44
C GLY A 94 14.05 -16.25 10.39
N THR A 95 12.90 -16.92 10.28
CA THR A 95 11.79 -16.51 9.42
C THR A 95 10.60 -16.14 10.30
N LEU A 96 10.05 -14.94 10.16
CA LEU A 96 8.79 -14.56 10.80
C LEU A 96 7.65 -14.73 9.80
N ARG A 97 6.63 -15.54 10.15
CA ARG A 97 5.41 -15.70 9.36
C ARG A 97 4.23 -15.12 10.13
N ALA A 98 3.85 -13.88 9.83
CA ALA A 98 2.54 -13.36 10.19
C ALA A 98 1.52 -13.79 9.12
N CYS A 99 0.44 -14.47 9.52
CA CYS A 99 -0.72 -14.75 8.66
C CYS A 99 -1.84 -13.81 9.08
N VAL A 100 -2.35 -13.01 8.14
CA VAL A 100 -3.57 -12.22 8.35
C VAL A 100 -4.69 -13.01 7.70
N VAL A 101 -5.56 -13.60 8.51
CA VAL A 101 -6.81 -14.17 8.03
C VAL A 101 -7.80 -13.00 7.93
N LEU A 102 -8.16 -12.63 6.70
CA LEU A 102 -9.26 -11.71 6.41
C LEU A 102 -10.57 -12.50 6.30
#